data_AF-A0A2J0YSF3-F1
#
_entry.id   AF-A0A2J0YSF3-F1
#
_cell.length_a   1.000
_cell.length_b   1.000
_cell.length_c   1.000
_cell.angle_alpha   90.00
_cell.angle_beta   90.00
_cell.angle_gamma   90.00
#
_symmetry.space_group_name_H-M   'P 1'
#
loop_
_entity.id
_entity.type
_entity.pdbx_description
1 polymer ?
#
loop_
_entity_poly.entity_id
_entity_poly.type
_entity_poly.pdbx_seq_one_letter_code
_entity_poly.pdbx_strand_id
1 'polypeptide(L)'
;MLSLVGVKSLPVIHKIMPNANIWYRILDFTSSLEIAQNAGVEVEKLIVTDAFEGMESVEALLLREGMETMLTKESGYSGLLDQKMELAIKYQIPLYVIARPALPDYDDTISNRETLQKYLKNRFG
;
A
#
# COMPACT_ATOMS: atom_id res chain seq x y z
N MET A 1 -6.66 -0.95 13.15
CA MET A 1 -6.30 -0.14 11.98
C MET A 1 -5.88 -1.06 10.84
N LEU A 2 -6.39 -0.84 9.63
CA LEU A 2 -6.01 -1.56 8.42
C LEU A 2 -4.88 -0.83 7.69
N SER A 3 -3.75 -1.50 7.44
CA SER A 3 -2.62 -0.96 6.69
C SER A 3 -2.57 -1.49 5.25
N LEU A 4 -2.64 -0.54 4.31
CA LEU A 4 -2.63 -0.74 2.85
C LEU A 4 -1.35 -0.19 2.20
N VAL A 5 -0.30 0.03 2.99
CA VAL A 5 0.98 0.63 2.56
C VAL A 5 1.93 -0.36 1.88
N GLY A 6 1.59 -1.65 1.88
CA GLY A 6 2.41 -2.74 1.36
C GLY A 6 3.56 -3.16 2.27
N VAL A 7 4.06 -4.38 2.04
CA VAL A 7 5.00 -5.07 2.93
C VAL A 7 6.35 -4.37 3.11
N LYS A 8 6.82 -3.61 2.11
CA LYS A 8 8.11 -2.90 2.22
C LYS A 8 8.14 -1.81 3.30
N SER A 9 6.98 -1.24 3.66
CA SER A 9 6.90 -0.23 4.73
C SER A 9 6.40 -0.77 6.05
N LEU A 10 5.94 -2.02 6.07
CA LEU A 10 5.48 -2.70 7.28
C LEU A 10 6.55 -2.67 8.40
N PRO A 11 7.84 -3.00 8.17
CA PRO A 11 8.83 -3.01 9.24
C PRO A 11 9.01 -1.64 9.92
N VAL A 12 8.99 -0.57 9.10
CA VAL A 12 9.14 0.80 9.61
C VAL A 12 7.92 1.17 10.46
N ILE A 13 6.70 0.97 9.93
CA ILE A 13 5.45 1.32 10.61
C ILE A 13 5.31 0.54 11.91
N HIS A 14 5.56 -0.77 11.89
CA HIS A 14 5.45 -1.61 13.08
C HIS A 14 6.43 -1.17 14.17
N LYS A 15 7.67 -0.78 13.78
CA LYS A 15 8.68 -0.26 14.71
C LYS A 15 8.29 1.09 15.33
N ILE A 16 7.72 2.02 14.56
CA ILE A 16 7.40 3.38 15.05
C ILE A 16 6.03 3.46 15.76
N MET A 17 5.17 2.46 15.60
CA MET A 17 3.85 2.37 16.23
C MET A 17 3.70 1.08 17.06
N PRO A 18 4.56 0.82 18.07
CA PRO A 18 4.60 -0.47 18.78
C PRO A 18 3.33 -0.80 19.56
N ASN A 19 2.54 0.21 19.95
CA ASN A 19 1.30 0.02 20.71
C ASN A 19 0.04 0.04 19.82
N ALA A 20 0.19 0.21 18.51
CA ALA A 20 -0.96 0.28 17.62
C ALA A 20 -1.43 -1.11 17.23
N ASN A 21 -2.74 -1.34 17.34
CA ASN A 21 -3.39 -2.55 16.83
C ASN A 21 -3.55 -2.45 15.29
N ILE A 22 -2.55 -2.94 14.56
CA ILE A 22 -2.47 -2.82 13.10
C ILE A 22 -2.61 -4.19 12.45
N TRP A 23 -3.51 -4.28 11.48
CA TRP A 23 -3.61 -5.40 10.55
C TRP A 23 -2.93 -5.02 9.24
N TYR A 24 -2.02 -5.85 8.76
CA TYR A 24 -1.24 -5.58 7.56
C TYR A 24 -1.70 -6.44 6.41
N ARG A 25 -2.20 -5.79 5.36
CA ARG A 25 -2.40 -6.46 4.08
C ARG A 25 -1.05 -6.63 3.36
N ILE A 26 -0.69 -7.86 3.05
CA ILE A 26 0.50 -8.21 2.27
C ILE A 26 0.13 -9.12 1.11
N LEU A 27 0.98 -9.13 0.08
CA LEU A 27 0.81 -10.03 -1.05
C LEU A 27 1.28 -11.44 -0.68
N ASP A 28 0.63 -12.46 -1.24
CA ASP A 28 1.01 -13.86 -1.07
C ASP A 28 2.29 -14.20 -1.85
N PHE A 29 3.42 -13.71 -1.32
CA PHE A 29 4.76 -14.05 -1.77
C PHE A 29 5.58 -14.47 -0.56
N THR A 30 6.44 -15.47 -0.74
CA THR A 30 7.39 -15.91 0.29
C THR A 30 8.19 -14.73 0.85
N SER A 31 8.68 -13.86 -0.02
CA SER A 31 9.41 -12.65 0.40
C SER A 31 8.58 -11.68 1.24
N SER A 32 7.27 -11.56 0.99
CA SER A 32 6.39 -10.73 1.82
C SER A 32 6.24 -11.30 3.23
N LEU A 33 6.04 -12.61 3.33
CA LEU A 33 5.89 -13.31 4.61
C LEU A 33 7.18 -13.21 5.43
N GLU A 34 8.33 -13.45 4.81
CA GLU A 34 9.65 -13.31 5.46
C GLU A 34 9.87 -11.90 6.00
N ILE A 35 9.55 -10.85 5.23
CA ILE A 35 9.68 -9.46 5.70
C ILE A 35 8.77 -9.21 6.92
N ALA A 36 7.53 -9.70 6.89
CA ALA A 36 6.59 -9.52 7.99
C ALA A 36 7.03 -10.25 9.27
N GLN A 37 7.49 -11.50 9.13
CA GLN A 37 8.03 -12.30 10.24
C GLN A 37 9.29 -11.66 10.84
N ASN A 38 10.24 -11.23 10.00
CA ASN A 38 11.45 -10.56 10.45
C ASN A 38 11.17 -9.21 11.14
N ALA A 39 10.05 -8.57 10.82
CA ALA A 39 9.59 -7.38 11.50
C ALA A 39 8.92 -7.67 12.86
N GLY A 40 8.66 -8.93 13.20
CA GLY A 40 8.01 -9.32 14.46
C GLY A 40 6.49 -9.19 14.45
N VAL A 41 5.86 -9.12 13.28
CA VAL A 41 4.40 -9.02 13.19
C VAL A 41 3.75 -10.38 13.47
N GLU A 42 2.78 -10.38 14.39
CA GLU A 42 1.94 -11.54 14.69
C GLU A 42 1.21 -12.04 13.44
N VAL A 43 1.18 -13.36 13.25
CA VAL A 43 0.58 -13.98 12.05
C VAL A 43 -0.91 -13.66 11.97
N GLU A 44 -1.59 -13.55 13.11
CA GLU A 44 -2.99 -13.20 13.25
C GLU A 44 -3.28 -11.76 12.80
N LYS A 45 -2.25 -10.91 12.68
CA LYS A 45 -2.36 -9.53 12.17
C LYS A 45 -2.03 -9.43 10.69
N LEU A 46 -1.70 -10.53 10.03
CA LEU A 46 -1.38 -10.56 8.60
C LEU A 46 -2.60 -10.96 7.77
N ILE A 47 -2.83 -10.19 6.72
CA ILE A 47 -3.89 -10.43 5.75
C ILE A 47 -3.20 -10.70 4.42
N VAL A 48 -3.00 -11.98 4.14
CA VAL A 48 -2.29 -12.47 2.96
C VAL A 48 -3.29 -12.60 1.82
N THR A 49 -3.03 -11.89 0.73
CA THR A 49 -3.97 -11.73 -0.39
C THR A 49 -3.23 -11.74 -1.71
N ASP A 50 -3.90 -12.09 -2.80
CA ASP A 50 -3.30 -12.02 -4.12
C ASP A 50 -3.08 -10.57 -4.58
N ALA A 51 -2.25 -10.43 -5.62
CA ALA A 51 -2.09 -9.19 -6.34
C ALA A 51 -3.42 -8.88 -7.04
N PHE A 52 -4.18 -7.96 -6.44
CA PHE A 52 -5.42 -7.34 -6.95
C PHE A 52 -6.72 -8.03 -6.50
N GLU A 53 -7.40 -7.44 -5.50
CA GLU A 53 -8.74 -7.86 -5.05
C GLU A 53 -9.78 -6.72 -5.13
N GLY A 54 -9.47 -5.62 -5.85
CA GLY A 54 -10.33 -4.44 -5.90
C GLY A 54 -10.56 -3.80 -4.53
N MET A 55 -11.54 -2.90 -4.42
CA MET A 55 -11.90 -2.24 -3.15
C MET A 55 -13.00 -2.97 -2.37
N GLU A 56 -13.77 -3.86 -3.01
CA GLU A 56 -14.81 -4.66 -2.34
C GLU A 56 -14.21 -5.58 -1.26
N SER A 57 -13.04 -6.17 -1.53
CA SER A 57 -12.29 -6.97 -0.55
C SER A 57 -11.83 -6.14 0.65
N VAL A 58 -11.36 -4.92 0.40
CA VAL A 58 -10.92 -3.97 1.44
C VAL A 58 -12.10 -3.57 2.32
N GLU A 59 -13.26 -3.28 1.72
CA GLU A 59 -14.50 -2.97 2.43
C GLU A 59 -15.00 -4.14 3.27
N ALA A 60 -15.07 -5.35 2.69
CA ALA A 60 -15.49 -6.54 3.40
C ALA A 60 -14.60 -6.83 4.61
N LEU A 61 -13.28 -6.67 4.44
CA LEU A 61 -12.31 -6.83 5.51
C LEU A 61 -12.46 -5.77 6.61
N LEU A 62 -12.65 -4.51 6.21
CA LEU A 62 -12.86 -3.40 7.13
C LEU A 62 -14.06 -3.67 8.04
N LEU A 63 -15.17 -4.14 7.46
CA LEU A 63 -16.39 -4.48 8.18
C LEU A 63 -16.26 -5.74 9.03
N ARG A 64 -15.72 -6.83 8.47
CA ARG A 64 -15.65 -8.12 9.15
C ARG A 64 -14.79 -8.06 10.42
N GLU A 65 -13.67 -7.35 10.35
CA GLU A 65 -12.72 -7.25 11.46
C GLU A 65 -12.98 -6.03 12.37
N GLY A 66 -13.99 -5.21 12.05
CA GLY A 66 -14.32 -4.01 12.84
C GLY A 66 -13.21 -2.95 12.84
N MET A 67 -12.55 -2.73 11.70
CA MET A 67 -11.46 -1.76 11.62
C MET A 67 -11.97 -0.32 11.62
N GLU A 68 -11.58 0.44 12.64
CA GLU A 68 -12.04 1.82 12.82
C GLU A 68 -11.16 2.86 12.12
N THR A 69 -10.13 2.45 11.35
CA THR A 69 -9.14 3.36 10.75
C THR A 69 -8.38 2.68 9.62
N MET A 70 -8.02 3.44 8.58
CA MET A 70 -7.16 2.99 7.49
C MET A 70 -5.85 3.80 7.40
N LEU A 71 -4.78 3.13 7.00
CA LEU A 71 -3.48 3.71 6.67
C LEU A 71 -3.11 3.33 5.24
N THR A 72 -2.83 4.31 4.38
CA THR A 72 -2.42 4.09 2.99
C THR A 72 -1.26 5.00 2.59
N LYS A 73 -0.72 4.78 1.39
CA LYS A 73 0.26 5.66 0.76
C LYS A 73 -0.38 6.41 -0.39
N GLU A 74 0.12 7.60 -0.63
CA GLU A 74 -0.17 8.36 -1.84
C GLU A 74 0.41 7.64 -3.07
N SER A 75 -0.37 6.71 -3.63
CA SER A 75 0.05 5.80 -4.70
C SER A 75 -0.48 6.19 -6.08
N GLY A 76 -1.00 7.43 -6.21
CA GLY A 76 -1.63 7.95 -7.43
C GLY A 76 -2.88 7.16 -7.84
N TYR A 77 -3.37 7.43 -9.05
CA TYR A 77 -4.59 6.81 -9.59
C TYR A 77 -4.48 5.27 -9.70
N SER A 78 -3.31 4.75 -10.08
CA SER A 78 -3.04 3.31 -10.14
C SER A 78 -3.15 2.61 -8.78
N GLY A 79 -3.04 3.37 -7.69
CA GLY A 79 -3.15 2.87 -6.33
C GLY A 79 -4.55 2.94 -5.74
N LEU A 80 -5.56 3.39 -6.50
CA LEU A 80 -6.97 3.52 -6.06
C LEU A 80 -7.10 4.36 -4.77
N LEU A 81 -6.36 5.47 -4.67
CA LEU A 81 -6.40 6.35 -3.50
C LEU A 81 -7.77 7.01 -3.35
N ASP A 82 -8.33 7.47 -4.45
CA ASP A 82 -9.69 7.99 -4.59
C ASP A 82 -10.73 7.05 -3.98
N GLN A 83 -10.72 5.77 -4.37
CA GLN A 83 -11.66 4.79 -3.85
C GLN A 83 -11.46 4.51 -2.35
N LYS A 84 -10.22 4.59 -1.84
CA LYS A 84 -9.94 4.48 -0.39
C LYS A 84 -10.49 5.68 0.38
N MET A 85 -10.42 6.87 -0.20
CA MET A 85 -11.02 8.08 0.38
C MET A 85 -12.54 7.98 0.42
N GLU A 86 -13.16 7.56 -0.69
CA GLU A 86 -14.61 7.31 -0.75
C GLU A 86 -15.04 6.29 0.31
N LEU A 87 -14.29 5.20 0.48
CA LEU A 87 -14.56 4.19 1.49
C LEU A 87 -14.47 4.77 2.91
N ALA A 88 -13.45 5.57 3.20
CA ALA A 88 -13.27 6.22 4.49
C ALA A 88 -14.42 7.19 4.81
N ILE A 89 -14.88 7.96 3.81
CA ILE A 89 -16.03 8.86 3.91
C ILE A 89 -17.31 8.06 4.17
N LYS A 90 -17.54 6.99 3.39
CA LYS A 90 -18.71 6.11 3.50
C LYS A 90 -18.88 5.55 4.90
N TYR A 91 -17.78 5.11 5.52
CA TYR A 91 -17.80 4.51 6.86
C TYR A 91 -17.44 5.47 8.00
N GLN A 92 -17.21 6.75 7.69
CA GLN A 92 -16.85 7.79 8.67
C GLN A 92 -15.65 7.42 9.53
N ILE A 93 -14.64 6.78 8.93
CA ILE A 93 -13.42 6.38 9.61
C ILE A 93 -12.24 7.28 9.21
N PRO A 94 -11.25 7.50 10.08
CA PRO A 94 -10.03 8.21 9.71
C PRO A 94 -9.24 7.45 8.63
N LEU A 95 -8.76 8.19 7.64
CA LEU A 95 -7.81 7.73 6.63
C LEU A 95 -6.51 8.51 6.77
N TYR A 96 -5.45 7.82 7.19
CA TYR A 96 -4.10 8.35 7.22
C TYR A 96 -3.42 8.07 5.87
N VAL A 97 -2.96 9.12 5.19
CA VAL A 97 -2.26 9.01 3.90
C VAL A 97 -0.81 9.43 4.11
N ILE A 98 0.12 8.50 3.87
CA ILE A 98 1.56 8.80 3.84
C ILE A 98 1.84 9.54 2.53
N ALA A 99 2.21 10.81 2.65
CA ALA A 99 2.55 11.67 1.52
C ALA A 99 3.73 11.10 0.71
N ARG A 100 3.69 11.30 -0.61
CA ARG A 100 4.82 10.94 -1.46
C ARG A 100 6.02 11.84 -1.13
N PRO A 101 7.24 11.28 -0.94
CA PRO A 101 8.41 12.11 -0.72
C PRO A 101 8.67 12.99 -1.95
N ALA A 102 9.26 14.17 -1.71
CA ALA A 102 9.78 14.99 -2.79
C ALA A 102 10.83 14.18 -3.56
N LEU A 103 10.66 14.09 -4.86
CA LEU A 103 11.63 13.46 -5.74
C LEU A 103 12.57 14.56 -6.28
N PRO A 104 13.84 14.21 -6.57
CA PRO A 104 14.70 15.13 -7.30
C PRO A 104 14.09 15.45 -8.66
N ASP A 105 14.49 16.58 -9.24
CA ASP A 105 14.14 16.90 -10.61
C ASP A 105 14.73 15.82 -11.53
N TYR A 106 13.85 15.17 -12.30
CA TYR A 106 14.25 14.23 -13.33
C TYR A 106 14.32 14.95 -14.67
N ASP A 107 15.33 14.63 -15.47
CA ASP A 107 15.50 15.21 -16.81
C ASP A 107 14.37 14.80 -17.76
N ASP A 108 13.82 13.59 -17.57
CA ASP A 108 12.83 12.98 -18.45
C ASP A 108 11.70 12.30 -17.66
N THR A 109 10.46 12.47 -18.10
CA THR A 109 9.29 11.73 -17.60
C THR A 109 8.69 10.88 -18.71
N ILE A 110 8.63 9.56 -18.49
CA ILE A 110 8.13 8.59 -19.47
C ILE A 110 6.86 7.95 -18.92
N SER A 111 5.73 8.23 -19.56
CA SER A 111 4.41 7.81 -19.09
C SER A 111 3.78 6.66 -19.88
N ASN A 112 4.40 6.22 -20.97
CA ASN A 112 3.87 5.13 -21.78
C ASN A 112 4.97 4.29 -22.44
N ARG A 113 4.58 3.11 -22.94
CA ARG A 113 5.50 2.13 -23.51
C ARG A 113 6.20 2.64 -24.76
N GLU A 114 5.51 3.37 -25.61
CA GLU A 114 6.06 3.84 -26.88
C GLU A 114 7.17 4.89 -26.64
N THR A 115 6.93 5.83 -25.74
CA THR A 115 7.93 6.84 -25.36
C THR A 115 9.12 6.20 -24.64
N LEU A 116 8.89 5.15 -23.83
CA LEU A 116 9.97 4.36 -23.23
C LEU A 116 10.86 3.69 -24.28
N GLN A 117 10.27 3.05 -25.28
CA GLN A 117 11.02 2.38 -26.35
C GLN A 117 11.87 3.38 -27.14
N LYS A 118 11.33 4.55 -27.47
CA LYS A 118 12.07 5.62 -28.15
C LYS A 118 13.23 6.13 -27.30
N TYR A 119 13.00 6.36 -26.00
CA TYR A 119 14.03 6.82 -25.08
C TYR A 119 15.19 5.82 -24.97
N LEU A 120 14.89 4.53 -24.78
CA LEU A 120 15.90 3.49 -24.65
C LEU A 120 16.73 3.34 -25.93
N LYS A 121 16.07 3.38 -27.10
CA LYS A 121 16.76 3.31 -28.38
C LYS A 121 17.69 4.52 -28.60
N ASN A 122 17.23 5.73 -28.29
CA ASN A 122 18.03 6.93 -28.51
C ASN A 122 19.23 7.05 -27.55
N ARG A 123 19.13 6.46 -26.35
CA ARG A 123 20.15 6.61 -25.31
C ARG A 123 21.16 5.47 -25.24
N PHE A 124 20.78 4.26 -25.66
CA PHE A 124 21.60 3.06 -25.51
C PHE A 124 21.74 2.21 -26.78
N GLY A 125 21.01 2.52 -27.85
CA GLY A 125 21.09 1.83 -29.15
C GLY A 125 22.05 2.52 -30.10
#